data_AF-A0A352KZJ1-F1
#
_entry.id   AF-A0A352KZJ1-F1
#
_cell.length_a   1.000
_cell.length_b   1.000
_cell.length_c   1.000
_cell.angle_alpha   90.00
_cell.angle_beta   90.00
_cell.angle_gamma   90.00
#
_symmetry.space_group_name_H-M   'P 1'
#
loop_
_entity.id
_entity.type
_entity.pdbx_description
1 polymer ?
#
loop_
_entity_poly.entity_id
_entity_poly.type
_entity_poly.pdbx_seq_one_letter_code
_entity_poly.pdbx_strand_id
1 'polypeptide(L)'
;ITVDAAELQRQSRAAGTTIEKLTADIFAIAGHQFNIDSPKQLGQVLFTELKLPVIRKTQTGASTDQEVLEELSAQHPLPKQILERRHLIKLQGTYLDALPKLVSPQTGRIHATFHQTVAATGRLSSSDPNLQNIPVRT
;
A
#
# COMPACT_ATOMS: atom_id res chain seq x y z
N ILE A 1 -4.12 -2.92 -22.95
CA ILE A 1 -3.46 -1.61 -22.75
C ILE A 1 -1.95 -1.74 -22.99
N THR A 2 -1.29 -0.68 -23.47
CA THR A 2 0.18 -0.62 -23.54
C THR A 2 0.72 0.01 -22.27
N VAL A 3 1.95 -0.36 -21.89
CA VAL A 3 2.66 0.24 -20.76
C VAL A 3 4.10 0.51 -21.16
N ASP A 4 4.71 1.54 -20.58
CA ASP A 4 6.15 1.76 -20.68
C ASP A 4 6.86 1.00 -19.56
N ALA A 5 7.44 -0.15 -19.88
CA ALA A 5 8.10 -1.00 -18.90
C ALA A 5 9.36 -0.35 -18.30
N ALA A 6 10.09 0.46 -19.08
CA ALA A 6 11.31 1.11 -18.62
C ALA A 6 10.97 2.23 -17.62
N GLU A 7 9.92 3.00 -17.90
CA GLU A 7 9.35 3.99 -16.98
C GLU A 7 8.92 3.33 -15.67
N LEU A 8 8.11 2.28 -15.73
CA LEU A 8 7.60 1.59 -14.56
C LEU A 8 8.74 1.01 -13.70
N GLN A 9 9.77 0.45 -14.33
CA GLN A 9 10.94 -0.05 -13.60
C GLN A 9 11.74 1.08 -12.94
N ARG A 10 11.88 2.23 -13.60
CA ARG A 10 12.54 3.40 -13.00
C ARG A 10 11.78 3.90 -11.78
N GLN A 11 10.45 4.01 -11.90
CA GLN A 11 9.58 4.39 -10.78
C GLN A 11 9.64 3.37 -9.64
N SER A 12 9.68 2.07 -9.95
CA SER A 12 9.80 1.01 -8.94
C SER A 12 11.09 1.16 -8.13
N ARG A 13 12.23 1.42 -8.78
CA ARG A 13 13.49 1.66 -8.08
C ARG A 13 13.43 2.89 -7.17
N ALA A 14 12.87 3.99 -7.65
CA ALA A 14 12.70 5.22 -6.85
C ALA A 14 11.78 5.02 -5.65
N ALA A 15 10.68 4.27 -5.83
CA ALA A 15 9.78 3.89 -4.75
C ALA A 15 10.51 3.03 -3.71
N GLY A 16 11.31 2.03 -4.15
CA GLY A 16 12.12 1.19 -3.28
C GLY A 16 13.06 1.98 -2.38
N THR A 17 13.85 2.90 -2.95
CA THR A 17 14.74 3.77 -2.17
C THR A 17 13.97 4.62 -1.14
N THR A 18 12.77 5.09 -1.50
CA THR A 18 11.93 5.88 -0.60
C THR A 18 11.34 5.03 0.53
N ILE A 19 10.93 3.79 0.22
CA ILE A 19 10.44 2.81 1.20
C ILE A 19 11.54 2.47 2.22
N GLU A 20 12.77 2.28 1.77
CA GLU A 20 13.92 2.00 2.64
C GLU A 20 14.17 3.17 3.61
N LYS A 21 14.17 4.40 3.08
CA LYS A 21 14.30 5.61 3.90
C LYS A 21 13.19 5.73 4.93
N LEU A 22 11.93 5.61 4.52
CA LEU A 22 10.78 5.65 5.44
C LEU A 22 10.86 4.55 6.51
N THR A 23 11.32 3.36 6.13
CA THR A 23 11.48 2.24 7.07
C THR A 23 12.53 2.57 8.13
N ALA A 24 13.67 3.15 7.73
CA ALA A 24 14.70 3.60 8.67
C ALA A 24 14.18 4.72 9.59
N ASP A 25 13.46 5.70 9.04
CA ASP A 25 12.87 6.80 9.81
C ASP A 25 11.82 6.28 10.81
N ILE A 26 10.98 5.32 10.43
CA ILE A 26 10.00 4.67 11.30
C ILE A 26 10.71 3.98 12.48
N PHE A 27 11.79 3.23 12.21
CA PHE A 27 12.55 2.56 13.27
C PHE A 27 13.27 3.56 14.18
N ALA A 28 13.78 4.66 13.65
CA ALA A 28 14.39 5.72 14.45
C ALA A 28 13.37 6.38 15.38
N ILE A 29 12.15 6.63 14.90
CA ILE A 29 11.07 7.21 15.71
C ILE A 29 10.56 6.22 16.76
N ALA A 30 10.43 4.93 16.42
CA ALA A 30 10.01 3.88 17.35
C ALA A 30 11.11 3.52 18.37
N GLY A 31 12.38 3.80 18.08
CA GLY A 31 13.53 3.48 18.94
C GLY A 31 14.02 2.04 18.80
N HIS A 32 13.37 1.20 18.01
CA HIS A 32 13.81 -0.16 17.69
C HIS A 32 13.22 -0.66 16.37
N GLN A 33 13.75 -1.78 15.88
CA GLN A 33 13.21 -2.48 14.71
C GLN A 33 12.03 -3.37 15.10
N PHE A 34 11.04 -3.44 14.22
CA PHE A 34 9.88 -4.32 14.35
C PHE A 34 9.29 -4.63 12.97
N ASN A 35 8.36 -5.57 12.90
CA ASN A 35 7.64 -5.85 11.66
C ASN A 35 6.51 -4.83 11.46
N ILE A 36 6.78 -3.81 10.63
CA ILE A 36 5.83 -2.75 10.27
C ILE A 36 4.56 -3.28 9.59
N ASP A 37 4.69 -4.40 8.87
CA ASP A 37 3.58 -5.02 8.14
C ASP A 37 2.71 -5.91 9.04
N SER A 38 3.13 -6.15 10.29
CA SER A 38 2.32 -6.85 11.29
C SER A 38 1.42 -5.87 12.05
N PRO A 39 0.08 -5.94 11.89
CA PRO A 39 -0.83 -5.04 12.60
C PRO A 39 -0.70 -5.15 14.13
N LYS A 40 -0.34 -6.34 14.63
CA LYS A 40 -0.12 -6.59 16.05
C LYS A 40 1.11 -5.85 16.57
N GLN A 41 2.26 -5.97 15.91
CA GLN A 41 3.49 -5.28 16.35
C GLN A 41 3.35 -3.77 16.16
N LEU A 42 2.80 -3.32 15.04
CA LEU A 42 2.52 -1.90 14.81
C LEU A 42 1.57 -1.33 15.87
N GLY A 43 0.50 -2.06 16.21
CA GLY A 43 -0.42 -1.66 17.27
C GLY A 43 0.26 -1.55 18.64
N GLN A 44 1.19 -2.46 18.95
CA GLN A 44 1.97 -2.38 20.19
C GLN A 44 2.80 -1.10 20.23
N VAL A 45 3.54 -0.78 19.17
CA VAL A 45 4.35 0.45 19.09
C VAL A 45 3.46 1.69 19.23
N LEU A 46 2.36 1.76 18.48
CA LEU A 46 1.48 2.94 18.47
C LEU A 46 0.75 3.15 19.81
N PHE A 47 0.15 2.11 20.36
CA PHE A 47 -0.82 2.26 21.46
C PHE A 47 -0.22 1.92 22.84
N THR A 48 0.80 1.08 22.90
CA THR A 48 1.45 0.70 24.18
C THR A 48 2.67 1.56 24.45
N GLU A 49 3.56 1.68 23.47
CA GLU A 49 4.86 2.34 23.65
C GLU A 49 4.75 3.85 23.47
N LEU A 50 4.19 4.30 22.34
CA LEU A 50 3.92 5.71 22.06
C LEU A 50 2.65 6.25 22.75
N LYS A 51 1.86 5.36 23.36
CA LYS A 51 0.64 5.68 24.12
C LYS A 51 -0.36 6.55 23.35
N LEU A 52 -0.46 6.38 22.04
CA LEU A 52 -1.45 7.06 21.21
C LEU A 52 -2.87 6.55 21.54
N PRO A 53 -3.90 7.38 21.35
CA PRO A 53 -5.28 6.98 21.67
C PRO A 53 -5.78 5.88 20.73
N VAL A 54 -6.55 4.94 21.28
CA VAL A 54 -7.22 3.90 20.48
C VAL A 54 -8.54 4.46 19.97
N ILE A 55 -8.57 4.87 18.71
CA ILE A 55 -9.77 5.43 18.06
C ILE A 55 -10.80 4.33 17.75
N ARG A 56 -10.33 3.19 17.22
CA ARG A 56 -11.19 2.07 16.80
C ARG A 56 -10.59 0.74 17.22
N LYS A 57 -11.45 -0.21 17.60
CA LYS A 57 -11.09 -1.59 17.89
C LYS A 57 -11.71 -2.53 16.87
N THR A 58 -10.96 -3.57 16.51
CA THR A 58 -11.42 -4.72 15.74
C THR A 58 -11.50 -5.94 16.66
N GLN A 59 -11.99 -7.07 16.14
CA GLN A 59 -12.02 -8.33 16.89
C GLN A 59 -10.63 -8.78 17.37
N THR A 60 -9.56 -8.36 16.70
CA THR A 60 -8.19 -8.81 16.99
C THR A 60 -7.36 -7.78 17.77
N GLY A 61 -7.92 -6.60 18.07
CA GLY A 61 -7.23 -5.55 18.83
C GLY A 61 -7.47 -4.15 18.27
N ALA A 62 -6.64 -3.20 18.68
CA ALA A 62 -6.70 -1.82 18.19
C ALA A 62 -6.44 -1.77 16.67
N SER A 63 -7.26 -1.02 15.96
CA SER A 63 -7.21 -0.87 14.50
C SER A 63 -5.98 -0.04 14.11
N THR A 64 -5.31 -0.43 13.03
CA THR A 64 -4.21 0.33 12.43
C THR A 64 -4.51 0.63 10.96
N ASP A 65 -5.79 0.81 10.68
CA ASP A 65 -6.32 0.93 9.33
C ASP A 65 -6.11 2.36 8.82
N GLN A 66 -6.36 2.62 7.54
CA GLN A 66 -6.03 3.91 6.92
C GLN A 66 -6.66 5.11 7.65
N GLU A 67 -7.97 5.11 7.87
CA GLU A 67 -8.69 6.19 8.57
C GLU A 67 -8.14 6.45 9.98
N VAL A 68 -7.82 5.39 10.72
CA VAL A 68 -7.27 5.49 12.08
C VAL A 68 -5.88 6.11 12.06
N LEU A 69 -5.01 5.65 11.16
CA LEU A 69 -3.67 6.22 11.03
C LEU A 69 -3.69 7.67 10.54
N GLU A 70 -4.65 8.05 9.70
CA GLU A 70 -4.83 9.43 9.23
C GLU A 70 -5.19 10.34 10.40
N GLU A 71 -6.13 9.95 11.25
CA GLU A 71 -6.49 10.72 12.44
C GLU A 71 -5.33 10.79 13.45
N LEU A 72 -4.61 9.67 13.67
CA LEU A 72 -3.43 9.65 14.54
C LEU A 72 -2.26 10.49 14.01
N SER A 73 -2.22 10.74 12.70
CA SER A 73 -1.17 11.55 12.09
C SER A 73 -1.17 13.02 12.55
N ALA A 74 -2.30 13.50 13.07
CA ALA A 74 -2.40 14.82 13.69
C ALA A 74 -1.67 14.89 15.05
N GLN A 75 -1.46 13.75 15.71
CA GLN A 75 -0.87 13.69 17.04
C GLN A 75 0.60 13.25 17.02
N HIS A 76 0.99 12.45 16.02
CA HIS A 76 2.34 11.91 15.94
C HIS A 76 2.79 11.72 14.49
N PRO A 77 4.09 11.94 14.16
CA PRO A 77 4.59 11.79 12.79
C PRO A 77 4.62 10.34 12.29
N LEU A 78 4.78 9.35 13.19
CA LEU A 78 4.92 7.93 12.81
C LEU A 78 3.74 7.40 11.97
N PRO A 79 2.46 7.57 12.37
CA PRO A 79 1.31 7.18 11.54
C PRO A 79 1.36 7.68 10.09
N LYS A 80 1.80 8.93 9.87
CA LYS A 80 1.93 9.50 8.52
C LYS A 80 2.96 8.76 7.68
N GLN A 81 4.11 8.43 8.26
CA GLN A 81 5.17 7.68 7.56
C GLN A 81 4.73 6.24 7.25
N ILE A 82 3.96 5.62 8.14
CA ILE A 82 3.38 4.29 7.92
C ILE A 82 2.42 4.31 6.74
N LEU A 83 1.53 5.31 6.66
CA LEU A 83 0.61 5.48 5.55
C LEU A 83 1.35 5.62 4.21
N GLU A 84 2.35 6.51 4.16
CA GLU A 84 3.15 6.71 2.95
C GLU A 84 3.90 5.43 2.55
N ARG A 85 4.52 4.73 3.51
CA ARG A 85 5.21 3.45 3.25
C ARG A 85 4.24 2.41 2.68
N ARG A 86 3.05 2.26 3.26
CA ARG A 86 2.03 1.31 2.78
C ARG A 86 1.56 1.66 1.37
N HIS A 87 1.36 2.95 1.10
CA HIS A 87 1.01 3.43 -0.24
C HIS A 87 2.09 3.05 -1.26
N LEU A 88 3.36 3.35 -0.96
CA LEU A 88 4.47 3.06 -1.86
C LEU A 88 4.70 1.55 -2.05
N ILE A 89 4.57 0.72 -1.01
CA ILE A 89 4.68 -0.75 -1.15
C ILE A 89 3.60 -1.28 -2.09
N LYS A 90 2.36 -0.82 -1.93
CA LYS A 90 1.26 -1.23 -2.82
C LYS A 90 1.49 -0.73 -4.24
N LEU A 91 1.92 0.52 -4.39
CA LEU A 91 2.25 1.11 -5.69
C LEU A 91 3.33 0.27 -6.40
N GLN A 92 4.45 0.02 -5.71
CA GLN A 92 5.59 -0.73 -6.21
C GLN A 92 5.19 -2.17 -6.57
N GLY A 93 4.66 -2.93 -5.61
CA GLY A 93 4.42 -4.36 -5.79
C GLY A 93 3.24 -4.69 -6.69
N THR A 94 2.09 -4.01 -6.51
CA THR A 94 0.86 -4.33 -7.24
C THR A 94 0.84 -3.76 -8.66
N TYR A 95 1.55 -2.65 -8.91
CA TYR A 95 1.47 -1.95 -10.19
C TYR A 95 2.82 -1.89 -10.88
N LEU A 96 3.83 -1.26 -10.27
CA LEU A 96 5.10 -0.97 -10.96
C LEU A 96 5.88 -2.25 -11.31
N ASP A 97 5.91 -3.23 -10.41
CA ASP A 97 6.61 -4.50 -10.62
C ASP A 97 5.76 -5.55 -11.33
N ALA A 98 4.44 -5.52 -11.15
CA ALA A 98 3.54 -6.54 -11.67
C ALA A 98 3.12 -6.27 -13.13
N LEU A 99 2.76 -5.02 -13.47
CA LEU A 99 2.23 -4.71 -14.81
C LEU A 99 3.19 -5.06 -15.95
N PRO A 100 4.51 -4.78 -15.87
CA PRO A 100 5.44 -5.18 -16.92
C PRO A 100 5.48 -6.69 -17.16
N LYS A 101 5.27 -7.49 -16.11
CA LYS A 101 5.26 -8.97 -16.18
C LYS A 101 3.99 -9.52 -16.83
N LEU A 102 2.95 -8.70 -16.96
CA LEU A 102 1.67 -9.07 -17.57
C LEU A 102 1.55 -8.66 -19.04
N VAL A 103 2.62 -8.09 -19.62
CA VAL A 103 2.66 -7.74 -21.03
C VAL A 103 2.73 -9.02 -21.86
N SER A 104 1.74 -9.24 -22.73
CA SER A 104 1.73 -10.36 -23.66
C SER A 104 2.87 -10.21 -24.68
N PRO A 105 3.77 -11.21 -24.83
CA PRO A 105 4.88 -11.14 -25.78
C PRO A 105 4.41 -11.16 -27.24
N GLN A 106 3.20 -11.65 -27.49
CA GLN A 106 2.63 -11.74 -28.85
C GLN A 106 2.04 -10.41 -29.33
N THR A 107 1.52 -9.60 -28.40
CA THR A 107 0.76 -8.38 -28.74
C THR A 107 1.38 -7.09 -28.21
N GLY A 108 2.38 -7.19 -27.31
CA GLY A 108 2.98 -6.05 -26.64
C GLY A 108 2.02 -5.31 -25.70
N ARG A 109 0.92 -5.95 -25.27
CA ARG A 109 -0.16 -5.34 -24.49
C ARG A 109 -0.54 -6.19 -23.28
N ILE A 110 -1.04 -5.53 -22.24
CA ILE A 110 -1.72 -6.16 -21.10
C ILE A 110 -3.19 -6.37 -21.47
N HIS A 111 -3.74 -7.55 -21.18
CA HIS A 111 -5.13 -7.92 -21.45
C HIS A 111 -5.84 -8.25 -20.15
N ALA A 112 -6.68 -7.33 -19.66
CA ALA A 112 -7.49 -7.58 -18.47
C ALA A 112 -8.79 -8.32 -18.83
N THR A 113 -9.26 -9.16 -17.92
CA THR A 113 -10.56 -9.83 -18.01
C THR A 113 -11.61 -9.01 -17.27
N PHE A 114 -12.75 -8.74 -17.91
CA PHE A 114 -13.88 -8.06 -17.27
C PHE A 114 -15.00 -9.04 -16.96
N HIS A 115 -15.33 -9.18 -15.67
CA HIS A 115 -16.41 -10.04 -15.19
C HIS A 115 -17.68 -9.23 -15.01
N GLN A 116 -18.75 -9.66 -15.69
CA GLN A 116 -20.05 -8.98 -15.70
C GLN A 116 -20.98 -9.43 -14.56
N THR A 117 -20.77 -10.63 -14.01
CA THR A 117 -21.70 -11.29 -13.08
C THR A 117 -21.26 -11.28 -11.61
N VAL A 118 -20.13 -10.64 -11.29
CA VAL A 118 -19.53 -10.69 -9.95
C VAL A 118 -20.11 -9.64 -9.00
N ALA A 119 -20.32 -8.40 -9.47
CA ALA A 119 -20.82 -7.35 -8.59
C ALA A 119 -22.35 -7.38 -8.51
N ALA A 120 -22.90 -7.47 -7.30
CA ALA A 120 -24.35 -7.45 -7.06
C ALA A 120 -25.05 -6.16 -7.57
N THR A 121 -24.28 -5.09 -7.78
CA THR A 121 -24.76 -3.78 -8.24
C THR A 121 -24.80 -3.64 -9.78
N GLY A 122 -24.39 -4.67 -10.53
CA GLY A 122 -24.31 -4.63 -12.00
C GLY A 122 -23.07 -3.93 -12.56
N ARG A 123 -22.11 -3.52 -11.70
CA ARG A 123 -20.80 -3.00 -12.14
C ARG A 123 -19.94 -4.11 -12.72
N LEU A 124 -19.16 -3.80 -13.76
CA LEU A 124 -18.08 -4.70 -14.19
C LEU A 124 -17.02 -4.77 -13.09
N SER A 125 -16.36 -5.92 -12.96
CA SER A 125 -15.12 -6.07 -12.17
C SER A 125 -13.99 -6.53 -13.10
N SER A 126 -12.74 -6.20 -12.81
CA SER A 126 -11.60 -6.60 -13.65
C SER A 126 -10.57 -7.45 -12.90
N SER A 127 -10.04 -8.48 -13.57
CA SER A 127 -8.90 -9.28 -13.10
C SER A 127 -7.81 -9.41 -14.16
N ASP A 128 -6.62 -9.84 -13.71
CA ASP A 128 -5.47 -10.21 -14.55
C ASP A 128 -4.99 -9.14 -15.55
N PRO A 129 -4.71 -7.89 -15.12
CA PRO A 129 -4.75 -7.35 -13.75
C PRO A 129 -6.04 -6.59 -13.44
N ASN A 130 -6.25 -6.27 -12.15
CA ASN A 130 -7.32 -5.36 -11.75
C ASN A 130 -6.97 -3.91 -12.12
N LEU A 131 -7.50 -3.47 -13.26
CA LEU A 131 -7.31 -2.12 -13.80
C LEU A 131 -8.27 -1.07 -13.20
N GLN A 132 -9.24 -1.48 -12.39
CA GLN A 132 -10.17 -0.53 -11.74
C GLN A 132 -9.53 0.16 -10.55
N ASN A 133 -8.52 -0.44 -9.95
CA ASN A 133 -7.86 0.05 -8.75
C ASN A 133 -6.49 0.70 -9.05
N ILE A 134 -6.21 1.15 -10.28
CA ILE A 134 -4.96 1.89 -10.56
C ILE A 134 -4.93 3.16 -9.67
N PRO A 135 -3.85 3.41 -8.91
CA PRO A 135 -3.77 4.59 -8.05
C PRO A 135 -3.84 5.86 -8.89
N VAL A 136 -4.76 6.75 -8.54
CA VAL A 136 -4.83 8.11 -9.06
C VAL A 136 -4.26 9.06 -8.02
N ARG A 137 -3.29 9.90 -8.42
CA ARG A 137 -2.99 11.12 -7.68
C ARG A 137 -3.97 12.19 -8.16
N THR A 138 -4.82 12.66 -7.27
CA THR A 138 -5.51 13.95 -7.44
C THR A 138 -4.62 15.04 -6.86
#